data_AF-X1ID25-F1
#
_entry.id   AF-X1ID25-F1
#
_cell.length_a   1.000
_cell.length_b   1.000
_cell.length_c   1.000
_cell.angle_alpha   90.00
_cell.angle_beta   90.00
_cell.angle_gamma   90.00
#
_symmetry.space_group_name_H-M   'P 1'
#
loop_
_entity.id
_entity.type
_entity.pdbx_description
1 polymer ?
#
loop_
_entity_poly.entity_id
_entity_poly.type
_entity_poly.pdbx_seq_one_letter_code
_entity_poly.pdbx_strand_id
1 'polypeptide(L)'
;QDLLYLQRKLKNALPDLEATVEFFKGLQLPEFSRETEFIALKHPKEYAFIRGNISSTDTGITTLEQYLEITNEYYVPHSTAKFAKHVRESYAVGALARINNNYEQLNPLAMKAAKELGLKPTCCNPFMNNIAQVVETVHEVEEGIGLIDQLLRMGIQEENIVVPIKAGRGIGAVEAPRGLLIHDYSYDDNGYIVKANCVTPTNQNHANIQHDLEA
;
A
#
# COMPACT_ATOMS: atom_id res chain seq x y z
N GLN A 1 -28.77 -7.81 2.92
CA GLN A 1 -28.64 -8.39 4.28
C GLN A 1 -27.16 -8.62 4.62
N ASP A 2 -26.36 -9.07 3.66
CA ASP A 2 -24.92 -9.36 3.85
C ASP A 2 -24.08 -8.15 4.27
N LEU A 3 -24.28 -6.97 3.67
CA LEU A 3 -23.59 -5.74 4.08
C LEU A 3 -23.82 -5.40 5.56
N LEU A 4 -25.06 -5.54 6.06
CA LEU A 4 -25.38 -5.31 7.47
C LEU A 4 -24.75 -6.36 8.39
N TYR A 5 -24.57 -7.59 7.91
CA TYR A 5 -23.84 -8.62 8.65
C TYR A 5 -22.34 -8.30 8.72
N LEU A 6 -21.73 -7.92 7.60
CA LEU A 6 -20.32 -7.54 7.54
C LEU A 6 -20.04 -6.32 8.41
N GLN A 7 -20.90 -5.29 8.35
CA GLN A 7 -20.74 -4.10 9.18
C GLN A 7 -20.77 -4.44 10.68
N ARG A 8 -21.67 -5.33 11.11
CA ARG A 8 -21.71 -5.80 12.51
C ARG A 8 -20.42 -6.51 12.90
N LYS A 9 -19.85 -7.34 12.01
CA LYS A 9 -18.56 -7.98 12.27
C LYS A 9 -17.42 -6.97 12.42
N LEU A 10 -17.34 -5.97 11.54
CA LEU A 10 -16.32 -4.92 11.63
C LEU A 10 -16.46 -4.10 12.92
N LYS A 11 -17.69 -3.70 13.28
CA LYS A 11 -17.96 -2.99 14.54
C LYS A 11 -17.58 -3.82 15.77
N ASN A 12 -17.85 -5.12 15.74
CA ASN A 12 -17.50 -6.03 16.83
C ASN A 12 -15.99 -6.30 16.94
N ALA A 13 -15.20 -6.00 15.90
CA ALA A 13 -13.73 -6.13 15.93
C ALA A 13 -13.03 -4.89 16.54
N LEU A 14 -13.73 -3.76 16.71
CA LEU A 14 -13.14 -2.54 17.26
C LEU A 14 -12.50 -2.74 18.65
N PRO A 15 -13.12 -3.46 19.62
CA PRO A 15 -12.47 -3.73 20.91
C PRO A 15 -11.18 -4.55 20.78
N ASP A 16 -11.12 -5.50 19.85
CA ASP A 16 -9.91 -6.30 19.60
C ASP A 16 -8.79 -5.44 19.00
N LEU A 17 -9.15 -4.47 18.14
CA LEU A 17 -8.19 -3.51 17.61
C LEU A 17 -7.66 -2.56 18.69
N GLU A 18 -8.52 -2.07 19.58
CA GLU A 18 -8.10 -1.26 20.73
C GLU A 18 -7.14 -2.05 21.64
N ALA A 19 -7.45 -3.31 21.93
CA ALA A 19 -6.57 -4.19 22.69
C ALA A 19 -5.24 -4.45 21.96
N THR A 20 -5.26 -4.55 20.63
CA THR A 20 -4.06 -4.70 19.80
C THR A 20 -3.19 -3.44 19.89
N VAL A 21 -3.77 -2.25 19.78
CA VAL A 21 -3.04 -0.98 19.94
C VAL A 21 -2.41 -0.91 21.34
N GLU A 22 -3.15 -1.25 22.39
CA GLU A 22 -2.61 -1.22 23.76
C GLU A 22 -1.49 -2.26 23.96
N PHE A 23 -1.58 -3.43 23.33
CA PHE A 23 -0.50 -4.41 23.32
C PHE A 23 0.78 -3.86 22.66
N PHE A 24 0.66 -3.29 21.46
CA PHE A 24 1.81 -2.76 20.72
C PHE A 24 2.46 -1.54 21.39
N LYS A 25 1.69 -0.77 22.14
CA LYS A 25 2.20 0.36 22.94
C LYS A 25 3.17 -0.08 24.03
N GLY A 26 3.04 -1.31 24.55
CA GLY A 26 3.93 -1.87 25.55
C GLY A 26 5.20 -2.51 24.97
N LEU A 27 5.32 -2.63 23.64
CA LEU A 27 6.47 -3.27 23.00
C LEU A 27 7.66 -2.33 22.90
N GLN A 28 8.84 -2.86 23.19
CA GLN A 28 10.10 -2.20 22.90
C GLN A 28 10.58 -2.64 21.52
N LEU A 29 10.66 -1.70 20.59
CA LEU A 29 11.21 -1.95 19.27
C LEU A 29 12.72 -1.71 19.28
N PRO A 30 13.49 -2.42 18.43
CA PRO A 30 14.90 -2.11 18.26
C PRO A 30 15.09 -0.67 17.76
N GLU A 31 16.06 0.00 18.37
CA GLU A 31 16.52 1.33 17.95
C GLU A 31 17.43 1.17 16.72
N PHE A 32 16.82 1.11 15.55
CA PHE A 32 17.49 1.03 14.26
C PHE A 32 16.85 2.02 13.29
N SER A 33 17.66 2.78 12.58
CA SER A 33 17.18 3.73 11.57
C SER A 33 18.18 3.82 10.44
N ARG A 34 17.70 3.69 9.21
CA ARG A 34 18.48 3.91 8.00
C ARG A 34 17.65 4.76 7.06
N GLU A 35 18.23 5.88 6.62
CA GLU A 35 17.60 6.78 5.64
C GLU A 35 17.12 5.98 4.42
N THR A 36 15.81 6.01 4.19
CA THR A 36 15.12 5.14 3.22
C THR A 36 14.13 5.97 2.42
N GLU A 37 14.12 5.77 1.11
CA GLU A 37 13.08 6.29 0.23
C GLU A 37 11.84 5.40 0.35
N PHE A 38 10.66 5.99 0.49
CA PHE A 38 9.41 5.27 0.63
C PHE A 38 8.48 5.54 -0.55
N ILE A 39 8.05 4.46 -1.21
CA ILE A 39 7.16 4.52 -2.37
C ILE A 39 5.80 3.91 -2.05
N ALA A 40 4.73 4.62 -2.38
CA ALA A 40 3.35 4.20 -2.21
C ALA A 40 2.42 4.89 -3.20
N LEU A 41 1.19 4.40 -3.37
CA LEU A 41 0.13 5.15 -4.04
C LEU A 41 -0.28 6.38 -3.23
N LYS A 42 -0.70 7.43 -3.94
CA LYS A 42 -1.28 8.65 -3.39
C LYS A 42 -2.48 9.09 -4.22
N HIS A 43 -3.57 9.42 -3.54
CA HIS A 43 -4.80 9.90 -4.15
C HIS A 43 -5.21 11.23 -3.50
N PRO A 44 -5.69 12.23 -4.25
CA PRO A 44 -5.98 13.55 -3.70
C PRO A 44 -7.09 13.61 -2.64
N LYS A 45 -7.89 12.54 -2.49
CA LYS A 45 -9.10 12.55 -1.64
C LYS A 45 -9.18 11.44 -0.60
N GLU A 46 -8.35 10.42 -0.69
CA GLU A 46 -8.44 9.24 0.17
C GLU A 46 -7.05 8.65 0.44
N TYR A 47 -6.94 7.91 1.54
CA TYR A 47 -5.78 7.07 1.80
C TYR A 47 -5.74 5.95 0.76
N ALA A 48 -4.75 6.00 -0.13
CA ALA A 48 -4.81 5.27 -1.39
C ALA A 48 -4.51 3.77 -1.20
N PHE A 49 -5.51 2.92 -1.41
CA PHE A 49 -5.33 1.46 -1.56
C PHE A 49 -5.60 0.96 -2.98
N ILE A 50 -6.66 1.43 -3.63
CA ILE A 50 -7.15 0.84 -4.89
C ILE A 50 -6.85 1.72 -6.11
N ARG A 51 -6.60 3.02 -5.91
CA ARG A 51 -6.34 3.97 -7.00
C ARG A 51 -5.46 5.11 -6.55
N GLY A 52 -4.77 5.72 -7.49
CA GLY A 52 -3.88 6.85 -7.26
C GLY A 52 -2.73 6.89 -8.25
N ASN A 53 -1.87 7.88 -8.06
CA ASN A 53 -0.57 7.96 -8.72
C ASN A 53 0.51 7.43 -7.77
N ILE A 54 1.69 7.14 -8.29
CA ILE A 54 2.82 6.70 -7.47
C ILE A 54 3.41 7.94 -6.78
N SER A 55 3.75 7.83 -5.49
CA SER A 55 4.37 8.89 -4.71
C SER A 55 5.63 8.36 -4.04
N SER A 56 6.72 9.11 -4.18
CA SER A 56 7.97 8.91 -3.44
C SER A 56 8.11 10.02 -2.40
N THR A 57 8.65 9.68 -1.22
CA THR A 57 9.06 10.68 -0.22
C THR A 57 10.15 11.63 -0.70
N ASP A 58 10.90 11.23 -1.73
CA ASP A 58 12.10 11.93 -2.18
C ASP A 58 11.84 12.74 -3.47
N THR A 59 10.94 12.26 -4.34
CA THR A 59 10.67 12.90 -5.64
C THR A 59 9.21 13.35 -5.83
N GLY A 60 8.30 13.02 -4.91
CA GLY A 60 6.90 13.36 -5.01
C GLY A 60 6.13 12.48 -5.99
N ILE A 61 5.11 13.05 -6.64
CA ILE A 61 4.11 12.31 -7.42
C ILE A 61 4.60 12.04 -8.84
N THR A 62 4.44 10.80 -9.30
CA THR A 62 4.70 10.31 -10.66
C THR A 62 3.46 9.58 -11.18
N THR A 63 3.09 9.79 -12.44
CA THR A 63 1.90 9.12 -12.98
C THR A 63 2.11 7.61 -13.09
N LEU A 64 1.03 6.84 -12.98
CA LEU A 64 1.10 5.39 -13.02
C LEU A 64 1.73 4.86 -14.32
N GLU A 65 1.54 5.54 -15.45
CA GLU A 65 2.09 5.15 -16.74
C GLU A 65 3.63 5.18 -16.77
N GLN A 66 4.24 5.96 -15.88
CA GLN A 66 5.67 6.16 -15.75
C GLN A 66 6.31 5.26 -14.68
N TYR A 67 5.61 4.21 -14.20
CA TYR A 67 6.12 3.35 -13.11
C TYR A 67 7.51 2.73 -13.36
N LEU A 68 7.92 2.58 -14.63
CA LEU A 68 9.25 2.06 -14.99
C LEU A 68 10.37 3.02 -14.60
N GLU A 69 10.11 4.33 -14.55
CA GLU A 69 11.05 5.35 -14.07
C GLU A 69 11.26 5.24 -12.55
N ILE A 70 10.29 4.66 -11.83
CA ILE A 70 10.34 4.48 -10.37
C ILE A 70 10.95 3.13 -10.00
N THR A 71 10.47 2.04 -10.60
CA THR A 71 10.74 0.68 -10.11
C THR A 71 12.15 0.16 -10.43
N ASN A 72 12.70 0.56 -11.59
CA ASN A 72 14.03 0.22 -12.10
C ASN A 72 14.59 -1.14 -11.63
N GLU A 73 13.88 -2.24 -11.94
CA GLU A 73 14.30 -3.57 -11.48
C GLU A 73 15.60 -4.03 -12.17
N TYR A 74 16.52 -4.61 -11.40
CA TYR A 74 17.81 -5.12 -11.89
C TYR A 74 18.18 -6.47 -11.27
N TYR A 75 19.13 -7.18 -11.88
CA TYR A 75 19.60 -8.48 -11.41
C TYR A 75 20.93 -8.35 -10.66
N VAL A 76 21.13 -9.22 -9.67
CA VAL A 76 22.42 -9.39 -8.98
C VAL A 76 22.86 -10.85 -9.06
N PRO A 77 24.18 -11.16 -9.12
CA PRO A 77 24.65 -12.52 -9.36
C PRO A 77 24.27 -13.56 -8.30
N HIS A 78 24.01 -13.12 -7.07
CA HIS A 78 23.78 -14.00 -5.91
C HIS A 78 22.28 -14.21 -5.59
N SER A 79 21.35 -13.64 -6.37
CA SER A 79 19.91 -13.73 -6.13
C SER A 79 19.15 -14.07 -7.41
N THR A 80 18.18 -14.98 -7.32
CA THR A 80 17.23 -15.25 -8.41
C THR A 80 16.08 -14.23 -8.44
N ALA A 81 15.84 -13.52 -7.35
CA ALA A 81 14.92 -12.39 -7.29
C ALA A 81 15.61 -11.12 -7.79
N LYS A 82 14.84 -10.24 -8.44
CA LYS A 82 15.33 -8.93 -8.87
C LYS A 82 15.46 -8.03 -7.65
N PHE A 83 16.28 -7.00 -7.79
CA PHE A 83 16.36 -5.88 -6.87
C PHE A 83 15.66 -4.70 -7.53
N ALA A 84 15.16 -3.76 -6.74
CA ALA A 84 14.51 -2.56 -7.24
C ALA A 84 15.14 -1.32 -6.60
N LYS A 85 15.21 -0.22 -7.34
CA LYS A 85 15.70 1.05 -6.84
C LYS A 85 15.09 2.22 -7.60
N HIS A 86 15.17 3.41 -7.01
CA HIS A 86 14.72 4.63 -7.65
C HIS A 86 15.84 5.68 -7.58
N VAL A 87 15.71 6.72 -6.76
CA VAL A 87 16.75 7.76 -6.63
C VAL A 87 17.82 7.40 -5.59
N ARG A 88 17.53 6.45 -4.71
CA ARG A 88 18.50 5.84 -3.78
C ARG A 88 18.96 4.46 -4.26
N GLU A 89 19.88 3.84 -3.53
CA GLU A 89 20.34 2.46 -3.79
C GLU A 89 19.23 1.41 -3.61
N SER A 90 18.22 1.72 -2.78
CA SER A 90 16.99 0.95 -2.61
C SER A 90 15.85 1.85 -2.12
N TYR A 91 14.62 1.35 -2.21
CA TYR A 91 13.44 1.95 -1.61
C TYR A 91 12.59 0.90 -0.89
N ALA A 92 11.72 1.35 0.00
CA ALA A 92 10.77 0.51 0.70
C ALA A 92 9.32 0.79 0.26
N VAL A 93 8.52 -0.28 0.20
CA VAL A 93 7.06 -0.26 -0.01
C VAL A 93 6.37 -0.99 1.14
N GLY A 94 5.09 -0.71 1.37
CA GLY A 94 4.31 -1.34 2.45
C GLY A 94 3.66 -0.30 3.36
N ALA A 95 3.25 -0.75 4.55
CA ALA A 95 2.48 0.08 5.47
C ALA A 95 3.22 1.35 5.89
N LEU A 96 4.50 1.21 6.26
CA LEU A 96 5.31 2.37 6.63
C LEU A 96 5.46 3.36 5.45
N ALA A 97 5.57 2.85 4.22
CA ALA A 97 5.68 3.68 3.04
C ALA A 97 4.40 4.48 2.76
N ARG A 98 3.23 3.83 2.88
CA ARG A 98 1.93 4.48 2.73
C ARG A 98 1.70 5.54 3.82
N ILE A 99 2.04 5.23 5.07
CA ILE A 99 1.99 6.18 6.18
C ILE A 99 2.90 7.38 5.93
N ASN A 100 4.15 7.17 5.52
CA ASN A 100 5.08 8.27 5.24
C ASN A 100 4.59 9.19 4.10
N ASN A 101 3.86 8.67 3.12
CA ASN A 101 3.33 9.44 1.99
C ASN A 101 1.94 10.06 2.24
N ASN A 102 1.10 9.43 3.08
CA ASN A 102 -0.34 9.71 3.17
C ASN A 102 -0.85 9.92 4.61
N TYR A 103 0.04 10.17 5.58
CA TYR A 103 -0.29 10.29 7.02
C TYR A 103 -1.53 11.14 7.33
N GLU A 104 -1.66 12.28 6.65
CA GLU A 104 -2.76 13.24 6.86
C GLU A 104 -4.14 12.73 6.42
N GLN A 105 -4.18 11.66 5.62
CA GLN A 105 -5.41 11.07 5.10
C GLN A 105 -5.91 9.89 5.93
N LEU A 106 -5.25 9.59 7.06
CA LEU A 106 -5.73 8.58 7.99
C LEU A 106 -7.09 8.97 8.57
N ASN A 107 -8.02 8.02 8.57
CA ASN A 107 -9.29 8.14 9.27
C ASN A 107 -9.09 8.39 10.79
N PRO A 108 -10.08 9.01 11.47
CA PRO A 108 -9.94 9.47 12.85
C PRO A 108 -9.46 8.42 13.87
N LEU A 109 -9.96 7.17 13.82
CA LEU A 109 -9.52 6.13 14.75
C LEU A 109 -8.09 5.69 14.45
N ALA A 110 -7.72 5.59 13.17
CA ALA A 110 -6.35 5.26 12.77
C ALA A 110 -5.37 6.37 13.17
N MET A 111 -5.74 7.64 13.00
CA MET A 111 -4.94 8.79 13.44
C MET A 111 -4.76 8.79 14.97
N LYS A 112 -5.79 8.38 15.73
CA LYS A 112 -5.67 8.18 17.19
C LYS A 112 -4.67 7.07 17.51
N ALA A 113 -4.79 5.90 16.88
CA ALA A 113 -3.87 4.78 17.07
C ALA A 113 -2.42 5.16 16.72
N ALA A 114 -2.20 5.88 15.62
CA ALA A 114 -0.87 6.35 15.22
C ALA A 114 -0.23 7.22 16.32
N LYS A 115 -1.00 8.16 16.89
CA LYS A 115 -0.53 9.01 18.00
C LYS A 115 -0.20 8.21 19.26
N GLU A 116 -1.04 7.25 19.62
CA GLU A 116 -0.84 6.39 20.80
C GLU A 116 0.40 5.49 20.66
N LEU A 117 0.68 5.02 19.45
CA LEU A 117 1.83 4.18 19.13
C LEU A 117 3.09 4.98 18.76
N GLY A 118 3.05 6.31 18.85
CA GLY A 118 4.18 7.18 18.53
C GLY A 118 4.58 7.20 17.05
N LEU A 119 3.73 6.69 16.15
CA LEU A 119 3.97 6.68 14.71
C LEU A 119 3.81 8.09 14.13
N LYS A 120 4.83 8.55 13.39
CA LYS A 120 4.86 9.85 12.72
C LYS A 120 5.36 9.66 11.28
N PRO A 121 5.00 10.55 10.33
CA PRO A 121 5.59 10.52 9.00
C PRO A 121 7.10 10.76 9.09
N THR A 122 7.81 10.48 8.00
CA THR A 122 9.29 10.46 7.89
C THR A 122 9.95 9.47 8.85
N CYS A 123 9.27 8.36 9.17
CA CYS A 123 9.84 7.31 10.01
C CYS A 123 10.67 6.34 9.16
N CYS A 124 11.95 6.22 9.49
CA CYS A 124 12.93 5.39 8.79
C CYS A 124 13.35 4.13 9.57
N ASN A 125 12.63 3.79 10.65
CA ASN A 125 12.85 2.55 11.39
C ASN A 125 12.02 1.42 10.76
N PRO A 126 12.60 0.41 10.10
CA PRO A 126 11.86 -0.69 9.47
C PRO A 126 11.01 -1.50 10.46
N PHE A 127 11.36 -1.56 11.75
CA PHE A 127 10.53 -2.23 12.77
C PHE A 127 9.19 -1.51 12.99
N MET A 128 9.12 -0.21 12.69
CA MET A 128 7.87 0.56 12.73
C MET A 128 6.90 0.19 11.61
N ASN A 129 7.31 -0.63 10.62
CA ASN A 129 6.35 -1.18 9.66
C ASN A 129 5.28 -2.05 10.32
N ASN A 130 5.61 -2.77 11.39
CA ASN A 130 4.61 -3.54 12.14
C ASN A 130 3.61 -2.61 12.86
N ILE A 131 4.09 -1.49 13.40
CA ILE A 131 3.24 -0.45 14.00
C ILE A 131 2.34 0.18 12.94
N ALA A 132 2.90 0.50 11.77
CA ALA A 132 2.14 1.01 10.63
C ALA A 132 1.05 0.02 10.19
N GLN A 133 1.32 -1.29 10.17
CA GLN A 133 0.30 -2.31 9.85
C GLN A 133 -0.84 -2.36 10.87
N VAL A 134 -0.56 -2.16 12.16
CA VAL A 134 -1.62 -2.05 13.19
C VAL A 134 -2.48 -0.82 12.94
N VAL A 135 -1.86 0.33 12.68
CA VAL A 135 -2.56 1.58 12.36
C VAL A 135 -3.42 1.42 11.10
N GLU A 136 -2.89 0.80 10.05
CA GLU A 136 -3.64 0.53 8.82
C GLU A 136 -4.78 -0.46 9.05
N THR A 137 -4.61 -1.46 9.92
CA THR A 137 -5.71 -2.38 10.23
C THR A 137 -6.87 -1.63 10.86
N VAL A 138 -6.59 -0.66 11.75
CA VAL A 138 -7.61 0.25 12.30
C VAL A 138 -8.24 1.10 11.20
N HIS A 139 -7.42 1.65 10.30
CA HIS A 139 -7.88 2.45 9.16
C HIS A 139 -8.86 1.68 8.27
N GLU A 140 -8.49 0.47 7.86
CA GLU A 140 -9.28 -0.36 6.95
C GLU A 140 -10.60 -0.82 7.57
N VAL A 141 -10.62 -1.10 8.88
CA VAL A 141 -11.87 -1.45 9.58
C VAL A 141 -12.80 -0.24 9.67
N GLU A 142 -12.27 0.95 9.97
CA GLU A 142 -13.04 2.19 9.98
C GLU A 142 -13.57 2.55 8.58
N GLU A 143 -12.70 2.47 7.57
CA GLU A 143 -13.03 2.71 6.16
C GLU A 143 -14.09 1.72 5.66
N GLY A 144 -13.93 0.43 5.97
CA GLY A 144 -14.89 -0.60 5.61
C GLY A 144 -16.29 -0.36 6.19
N ILE A 145 -16.40 0.13 7.42
CA ILE A 145 -17.69 0.53 8.00
C ILE A 145 -18.30 1.70 7.21
N GLY A 146 -17.48 2.72 6.90
CA GLY A 146 -17.89 3.89 6.14
C GLY A 146 -18.36 3.56 4.71
N LEU A 147 -17.61 2.73 3.99
CA LEU A 147 -17.97 2.25 2.66
C LEU A 147 -19.28 1.47 2.67
N ILE A 148 -19.50 0.60 3.67
CA ILE A 148 -20.78 -0.12 3.80
C ILE A 148 -21.93 0.86 4.04
N ASP A 149 -21.76 1.84 4.92
CA ASP A 149 -22.78 2.87 5.16
C ASP A 149 -23.11 3.66 3.88
N GLN A 150 -22.10 4.01 3.10
CA GLN A 150 -22.27 4.68 1.81
C GLN A 150 -23.05 3.80 0.82
N LEU A 151 -22.66 2.53 0.65
CA LEU A 151 -23.33 1.59 -0.25
C LEU A 151 -24.80 1.36 0.12
N LEU A 152 -25.10 1.24 1.43
CA LEU A 152 -26.47 1.08 1.91
C LEU A 152 -27.34 2.32 1.65
N ARG A 153 -26.76 3.53 1.74
CA ARG A 153 -27.48 4.78 1.46
C ARG A 153 -27.71 5.01 -0.03
N MET A 154 -26.71 4.73 -0.85
CA MET A 154 -26.80 4.90 -2.30
C MET A 154 -27.72 3.85 -2.95
N GLY A 155 -27.84 2.68 -2.32
CA GLY A 155 -28.43 1.50 -2.94
C GLY A 155 -27.40 0.79 -3.83
N ILE A 156 -27.58 -0.52 -4.00
CA ILE A 156 -26.71 -1.35 -4.83
C ILE A 156 -27.42 -1.58 -6.16
N GLN A 157 -26.69 -1.36 -7.25
CA GLN A 157 -27.15 -1.66 -8.60
C GLN A 157 -26.15 -2.58 -9.29
N GLU A 158 -26.65 -3.46 -10.14
CA GLU A 158 -25.81 -4.36 -10.91
C GLU A 158 -25.15 -3.58 -12.04
N GLU A 159 -23.81 -3.64 -12.12
CA GLU A 159 -23.07 -2.99 -13.20
C GLU A 159 -23.00 -3.94 -14.40
N ASN A 160 -23.58 -3.53 -15.54
CA ASN A 160 -23.46 -4.27 -16.78
C ASN A 160 -22.39 -3.63 -17.69
N ILE A 161 -21.14 -4.03 -17.49
CA ILE A 161 -20.00 -3.52 -18.25
C ILE A 161 -19.74 -4.42 -19.46
N VAL A 162 -19.95 -3.88 -20.65
CA VAL A 162 -19.53 -4.51 -21.91
C VAL A 162 -18.20 -3.90 -22.34
N VAL A 163 -17.15 -4.72 -22.36
CA VAL A 163 -15.82 -4.29 -22.80
C VAL A 163 -15.58 -4.77 -24.24
N PRO A 164 -15.46 -3.87 -25.23
CA PRO A 164 -15.14 -4.27 -26.59
C PRO A 164 -13.68 -4.78 -26.66
N ILE A 165 -13.48 -5.90 -27.35
CA ILE A 165 -12.14 -6.45 -27.61
C ILE A 165 -11.42 -5.56 -28.61
N LYS A 166 -10.23 -5.09 -28.24
CA LYS A 166 -9.34 -4.29 -29.08
C LYS A 166 -7.90 -4.41 -28.58
N ALA A 167 -6.93 -4.19 -29.47
CA ALA A 167 -5.55 -4.04 -29.05
C ALA A 167 -5.37 -2.84 -28.12
N GLY A 168 -4.45 -2.95 -27.17
CA GLY A 168 -4.17 -1.87 -26.24
C GLY A 168 -3.25 -2.28 -25.09
N ARG A 169 -2.84 -1.28 -24.30
CA ARG A 169 -2.06 -1.46 -23.07
C ARG A 169 -2.88 -0.98 -21.87
N GLY A 170 -2.93 -1.79 -20.82
CA GLY A 170 -3.58 -1.45 -19.56
C GLY A 170 -2.60 -1.58 -18.41
N ILE A 171 -2.49 -0.53 -17.60
CA ILE A 171 -1.66 -0.50 -16.40
C ILE A 171 -2.59 -0.30 -15.21
N GLY A 172 -2.48 -1.18 -14.22
CA GLY A 172 -3.21 -1.09 -12.96
C GLY A 172 -2.23 -1.18 -11.80
N ALA A 173 -2.46 -0.38 -10.76
CA ALA A 173 -1.72 -0.49 -9.51
C ALA A 173 -2.66 -0.41 -8.32
N VAL A 174 -2.32 -1.19 -7.30
CA VAL A 174 -2.97 -1.19 -6.00
C VAL A 174 -1.91 -1.29 -4.91
N GLU A 175 -2.25 -0.88 -3.71
CA GLU A 175 -1.48 -1.22 -2.51
C GLU A 175 -1.94 -2.57 -2.01
N ALA A 176 -1.16 -3.60 -2.31
CA ALA A 176 -1.32 -4.87 -1.62
C ALA A 176 -0.86 -4.70 -0.15
N PRO A 177 -1.21 -5.64 0.77
CA PRO A 177 -0.81 -5.53 2.17
C PRO A 177 0.72 -5.35 2.36
N ARG A 178 1.51 -5.96 1.46
CA ARG A 178 2.99 -5.89 1.46
C ARG A 178 3.58 -4.70 0.71
N GLY A 179 2.76 -3.83 0.10
CA GLY A 179 3.17 -2.63 -0.63
C GLY A 179 2.59 -2.52 -2.04
N LEU A 180 3.13 -1.58 -2.81
CA LEU A 180 2.73 -1.30 -4.19
C LEU A 180 2.81 -2.55 -5.09
N LEU A 181 1.70 -2.88 -5.76
CA LEU A 181 1.59 -3.96 -6.74
C LEU A 181 1.19 -3.34 -8.07
N ILE A 182 1.99 -3.56 -9.13
CA ILE A 182 1.74 -3.03 -10.46
C ILE A 182 1.57 -4.18 -11.46
N HIS A 183 0.53 -4.11 -12.27
CA HIS A 183 0.24 -5.00 -13.38
C HIS A 183 0.17 -4.18 -14.66
N ASP A 184 0.95 -4.57 -15.67
CA ASP A 184 1.02 -3.93 -16.98
C ASP A 184 0.90 -4.99 -18.08
N TYR A 185 -0.23 -4.95 -18.80
CA TYR A 185 -0.56 -5.92 -19.84
C TYR A 185 -0.77 -5.23 -21.17
N SER A 186 -0.27 -5.85 -22.23
CA SER A 186 -0.58 -5.46 -23.61
C SER A 186 -1.34 -6.59 -24.30
N TYR A 187 -2.39 -6.23 -25.04
CA TYR A 187 -3.29 -7.13 -25.73
C TYR A 187 -3.26 -6.88 -27.24
N ASP A 188 -3.46 -7.93 -28.05
CA ASP A 188 -3.70 -7.83 -29.49
C ASP A 188 -5.18 -7.58 -29.84
N ASP A 189 -5.50 -7.50 -31.14
CA ASP A 189 -6.87 -7.25 -31.64
C ASP A 189 -7.86 -8.38 -31.34
N ASN A 190 -7.36 -9.57 -31.00
CA ASN A 190 -8.20 -10.71 -30.59
C ASN A 190 -8.36 -10.79 -29.07
N GLY A 191 -7.73 -9.89 -28.31
CA GLY A 191 -7.77 -9.88 -26.85
C GLY A 191 -6.78 -10.83 -26.18
N TYR A 192 -5.77 -11.33 -26.89
CA TYR A 192 -4.71 -12.14 -26.30
C TYR A 192 -3.59 -11.28 -25.73
N ILE A 193 -3.05 -11.68 -24.57
CA ILE A 193 -1.91 -11.02 -23.95
C ILE A 193 -0.66 -11.26 -24.81
N VAL A 194 -0.05 -10.18 -25.28
CA VAL A 194 1.23 -10.19 -26.04
C VAL A 194 2.41 -9.73 -25.20
N LYS A 195 2.16 -9.03 -24.09
CA LYS A 195 3.17 -8.63 -23.11
C LYS A 195 2.55 -8.56 -21.72
N ALA A 196 3.28 -9.03 -20.72
CA ALA A 196 2.91 -8.93 -19.33
C ALA A 196 4.13 -8.48 -18.52
N ASN A 197 3.93 -7.51 -17.62
CA ASN A 197 4.88 -7.15 -16.58
C ASN A 197 4.14 -7.05 -15.24
N CYS A 198 4.69 -7.68 -14.21
CA CYS A 198 4.14 -7.66 -12.86
C CYS A 198 5.26 -7.25 -11.89
N VAL A 199 5.13 -6.09 -11.26
CA VAL A 199 6.06 -5.63 -10.22
C VAL A 199 5.42 -5.91 -8.87
N THR A 200 5.99 -6.88 -8.14
CA THR A 200 5.40 -7.35 -6.88
C THR A 200 6.01 -6.64 -5.67
N PRO A 201 5.26 -6.45 -4.57
CA PRO A 201 5.75 -5.68 -3.42
C PRO A 201 6.99 -6.30 -2.76
N THR A 202 7.00 -7.63 -2.61
CA THR A 202 8.10 -8.33 -1.94
C THR A 202 9.40 -8.21 -2.73
N ASN A 203 9.35 -8.23 -4.07
CA ASN A 203 10.53 -8.04 -4.90
C ASN A 203 11.10 -6.62 -4.75
N GLN A 204 10.23 -5.61 -4.62
CA GLN A 204 10.66 -4.22 -4.44
C GLN A 204 11.40 -4.00 -3.12
N ASN A 205 10.93 -4.61 -2.04
CA ASN A 205 11.58 -4.51 -0.72
C ASN A 205 12.89 -5.30 -0.60
N HIS A 206 13.20 -6.19 -1.55
CA HIS A 206 14.30 -7.15 -1.42
C HIS A 206 15.66 -6.46 -1.23
N ALA A 207 15.96 -5.47 -2.07
CA ALA A 207 17.19 -4.68 -1.96
C ALA A 207 17.27 -3.91 -0.64
N ASN A 208 16.14 -3.33 -0.20
CA ASN A 208 16.09 -2.55 1.03
C ASN A 208 16.35 -3.42 2.27
N ILE A 209 15.76 -4.61 2.32
CA ILE A 209 15.99 -5.57 3.40
C ILE A 209 17.46 -5.99 3.43
N GLN A 210 18.08 -6.24 2.26
CA GLN A 210 19.50 -6.57 2.19
C GLN A 210 20.36 -5.45 2.80
N HIS A 211 20.11 -4.19 2.41
CA HIS A 211 20.85 -3.06 2.96
C HIS A 211 20.57 -2.79 4.44
N ASP A 212 19.38 -3.12 4.95
CA ASP A 212 19.09 -3.04 6.39
C ASP A 212 19.89 -4.10 7.18
N LEU A 213 20.15 -5.28 6.61
CA LEU A 213 20.92 -6.35 7.26
C LEU A 213 22.43 -6.12 7.22
N GLU A 214 22.92 -5.33 6.26
CA GLU A 214 24.34 -5.02 6.08
C GLU A 214 24.82 -3.82 6.93
N ALA A 215 23.90 -3.00 7.42
CA ALA A 215 24.17 -1.78 8.19
C ALA A 215 24.42 -2.07 9.68
#